data_AF-V7IIX0-F1
#
_entry.id   AF-V7IIX0-F1
#
_cell.length_a   1.000
_cell.length_b   1.000
_cell.length_c   1.000
_cell.angle_alpha   90.00
_cell.angle_beta   90.00
_cell.angle_gamma   90.00
#
_symmetry.space_group_name_H-M   'P 1'
#
loop_
_entity.id
_entity.type
_entity.pdbx_description
1 polymer ?
#
loop_
_entity_poly.entity_id
_entity_poly.type
_entity_poly.pdbx_seq_one_letter_code
_entity_poly.pdbx_strand_id
1 'polypeptide(L)'
;MLCDDGEIDLNTPRDRENTFEPQLINKHQTRITQMDSQILSLYAKGMTTREIVATFKEMYDADVSPTLISKVTDAVKEQVAEWQNRQLDALYPIVYMDCIVVKVRQNGSVINKAVFLALGINTEG
;
A
#
# COMPACT_ATOMS: atom_id res chain seq x y z
N MET A 1 -13.10 13.87 10.33
CA MET A 1 -12.01 12.87 10.43
C MET A 1 -12.57 11.55 9.94
N LEU A 2 -11.87 10.85 9.03
CA LEU A 2 -12.31 9.55 8.51
C LEU A 2 -11.81 8.41 9.40
N CYS A 3 -12.75 7.65 9.95
CA CYS A 3 -12.54 6.52 10.86
C CYS A 3 -13.20 5.24 10.32
N ASP A 4 -12.93 4.09 10.94
CA ASP A 4 -13.51 2.79 10.53
C ASP A 4 -15.05 2.76 10.61
N ASP A 5 -15.70 3.66 11.36
CA ASP A 5 -17.16 3.81 11.45
C ASP A 5 -17.72 5.00 10.63
N GLY A 6 -16.91 5.61 9.75
CA GLY A 6 -17.32 6.72 8.88
C GLY A 6 -16.70 8.08 9.24
N GLU A 7 -17.35 9.16 8.81
CA GLU A 7 -16.86 10.53 9.04
C GLU A 7 -17.31 11.07 10.40
N ILE A 8 -16.33 11.41 11.24
CA ILE A 8 -16.53 11.99 12.57
C ILE A 8 -16.09 13.45 12.56
N ASP A 9 -17.01 14.35 12.91
CA ASP A 9 -16.68 15.75 13.16
C ASP A 9 -15.86 15.88 14.46
N LEU A 10 -14.65 16.40 14.32
CA LEU A 10 -13.68 16.48 15.40
C LEU A 10 -13.31 17.94 15.67
N ASN A 11 -13.74 18.43 16.82
CA ASN A 11 -13.33 19.74 17.32
C ASN A 11 -11.99 19.61 18.04
N THR A 12 -10.90 19.86 17.32
CA THR A 12 -9.55 19.85 17.88
C THR A 12 -9.33 21.15 18.67
N PRO A 13 -9.09 21.10 19.99
CA PRO A 13 -8.80 22.30 20.77
C PRO A 13 -7.48 22.92 20.29
N ARG A 14 -7.46 24.25 20.20
CA ARG A 14 -6.31 25.03 19.72
C ARG A 14 -5.92 26.03 20.80
N ASP A 15 -4.63 26.07 21.11
CA ASP A 15 -4.08 27.06 22.04
C ASP A 15 -3.90 28.42 21.34
N ARG A 16 -3.87 29.49 22.13
CA ARG A 16 -3.76 30.87 21.62
C ARG A 16 -2.45 31.12 20.87
N GLU A 17 -1.37 30.44 21.26
CA GLU A 17 -0.02 30.59 20.68
C GLU A 17 0.31 29.53 19.62
N ASN A 18 -0.63 28.65 19.25
CA ASN A 18 -0.45 27.55 18.27
C ASN A 18 0.63 26.51 18.60
N THR A 19 1.12 26.48 19.82
CA THR A 19 2.18 25.57 20.31
C THR A 19 1.66 24.19 20.70
N PHE A 20 0.35 24.00 20.87
CA PHE A 20 -0.20 22.72 21.30
C PHE A 20 -0.10 21.68 20.18
N GLU A 21 0.61 20.57 20.41
CA GLU A 21 0.65 19.42 19.49
C GLU A 21 -0.20 18.28 20.05
N PRO A 22 -1.35 17.96 19.42
CA PRO A 22 -2.18 16.85 19.87
C PRO A 22 -1.47 15.52 19.60
N GLN A 23 -1.35 14.68 20.63
CA GLN A 23 -0.61 13.41 20.54
C GLN A 23 -1.42 12.25 19.96
N LEU A 24 -2.75 12.28 20.08
CA LEU A 24 -3.64 11.22 19.58
C LEU A 24 -3.99 11.38 18.10
N ILE A 25 -4.14 12.63 17.64
CA ILE A 25 -4.45 12.97 16.25
C ILE A 25 -3.52 14.12 15.88
N ASN A 26 -2.55 13.86 15.00
CA ASN A 26 -1.58 14.86 14.62
C ASN A 26 -2.26 16.06 13.94
N LYS A 27 -1.65 17.24 14.03
CA LYS A 27 -2.13 18.42 13.29
C LYS A 27 -2.25 18.08 11.79
N HIS A 28 -3.39 18.44 11.19
CA HIS A 28 -3.75 18.15 9.79
C HIS A 28 -3.95 16.66 9.45
N GLN A 29 -3.98 15.76 10.43
CA GLN A 29 -4.34 14.36 10.21
C GLN A 29 -5.84 14.24 9.95
N THR A 30 -6.20 13.93 8.71
CA THR A 30 -7.60 13.82 8.27
C THR A 30 -8.14 12.38 8.35
N ARG A 31 -7.28 11.39 8.65
CA ARG A 31 -7.56 9.94 8.53
C ARG A 31 -6.90 9.11 9.64
N ILE A 32 -7.52 8.00 10.02
CA ILE A 32 -6.92 6.95 10.86
C ILE A 32 -6.06 6.01 9.98
N THR A 33 -4.81 5.74 10.40
CA THR A 33 -3.80 4.93 9.69
C THR A 33 -4.20 3.46 9.46
N GLN A 34 -5.23 2.98 10.14
CA GLN A 34 -5.72 1.60 10.03
C GLN A 34 -6.29 1.29 8.63
N MET A 35 -6.87 2.30 7.96
CA MET A 35 -7.40 2.18 6.59
C MET A 35 -6.31 1.86 5.55
N ASP A 36 -5.08 2.31 5.76
CA ASP A 36 -3.98 2.11 4.79
C ASP A 36 -3.64 0.62 4.64
N SER A 37 -3.63 -0.12 5.76
CA SER A 37 -3.35 -1.56 5.74
C SER A 37 -4.44 -2.35 4.99
N GLN A 38 -5.70 -1.92 5.11
CA GLN A 38 -6.82 -2.52 4.38
C GLN A 38 -6.72 -2.23 2.87
N ILE A 39 -6.38 -1.00 2.48
CA ILE A 39 -6.14 -0.63 1.07
C ILE A 39 -5.05 -1.51 0.47
N LEU A 40 -3.93 -1.69 1.18
CA LEU A 40 -2.82 -2.54 0.73
C LEU A 40 -3.23 -4.01 0.60
N SER A 41 -4.02 -4.53 1.54
CA SER A 41 -4.52 -5.91 1.48
C SER A 41 -5.43 -6.13 0.25
N LEU A 42 -6.34 -5.20 -0.03
CA LEU A 42 -7.23 -5.28 -1.18
C LEU A 42 -6.47 -5.16 -2.51
N TYR A 43 -5.46 -4.29 -2.56
CA TYR A 43 -4.57 -4.17 -3.71
C TYR A 43 -3.75 -5.43 -3.94
N ALA A 44 -3.21 -6.04 -2.88
CA ALA A 44 -2.47 -7.31 -2.94
C ALA A 44 -3.36 -8.48 -3.42
N LYS A 45 -4.68 -8.43 -3.16
CA LYS A 45 -5.67 -9.39 -3.69
C LYS A 45 -6.00 -9.16 -5.17
N GLY A 46 -5.41 -8.15 -5.81
CA GLY A 46 -5.57 -7.89 -7.24
C GLY A 46 -6.77 -7.00 -7.59
N MET A 47 -7.40 -6.34 -6.61
CA MET A 47 -8.47 -5.39 -6.89
C MET A 47 -7.92 -4.14 -7.56
N THR A 48 -8.64 -3.66 -8.57
CA THR A 48 -8.34 -2.38 -9.21
C THR A 48 -8.58 -1.22 -8.25
N THR A 49 -7.90 -0.09 -8.45
CA THR A 49 -8.09 1.10 -7.62
C THR A 49 -9.54 1.56 -7.56
N ARG A 50 -10.31 1.39 -8.64
CA ARG A 50 -11.75 1.72 -8.70
C ARG A 50 -12.60 0.78 -7.86
N GLU A 51 -12.32 -0.52 -7.91
CA GLU A 51 -13.02 -1.51 -7.06
C GLU A 51 -12.73 -1.23 -5.59
N ILE A 52 -11.49 -0.90 -5.23
CA ILE A 52 -11.15 -0.52 -3.85
C ILE A 52 -11.95 0.71 -3.40
N VAL A 53 -12.08 1.76 -4.23
CA VAL A 53 -12.93 2.92 -3.90
C VAL A 53 -14.38 2.48 -3.65
N ALA A 54 -14.94 1.65 -4.52
CA ALA A 54 -16.32 1.17 -4.39
C ALA A 54 -16.53 0.38 -3.09
N THR A 55 -15.60 -0.52 -2.77
CA THR A 55 -15.64 -1.32 -1.54
C THR A 55 -15.57 -0.44 -0.29
N PHE A 56 -14.74 0.61 -0.28
CA PHE A 56 -14.69 1.56 0.83
C PHE A 56 -15.97 2.40 0.95
N LYS A 57 -16.59 2.78 -0.17
CA LYS A 57 -17.85 3.50 -0.15
C LYS A 57 -19.00 2.61 0.34
N GLU A 58 -19.01 1.33 -0.01
CA GLU A 58 -20.05 0.39 0.43
C GLU A 58 -19.92 -0.01 1.89
N MET A 59 -18.71 -0.32 2.38
CA MET A 59 -18.51 -0.80 3.75
C MET A 59 -18.47 0.32 4.79
N TYR A 60 -17.94 1.49 4.44
CA TYR A 60 -17.62 2.55 5.41
C TYR A 60 -18.29 3.90 5.10
N ASP A 61 -19.13 3.98 4.06
CA ASP A 61 -19.68 5.22 3.48
C ASP A 61 -18.62 6.32 3.22
N ALA A 62 -17.36 5.91 3.12
CA ALA A 62 -16.22 6.79 3.08
C ALA A 62 -15.88 7.15 1.64
N ASP A 63 -15.89 8.45 1.31
CA ASP A 63 -15.44 8.93 0.00
C ASP A 63 -13.91 8.97 -0.05
N VAL A 64 -13.33 7.86 -0.53
CA VAL A 64 -11.89 7.71 -0.74
C VAL A 64 -11.55 8.06 -2.20
N SER A 65 -10.63 9.00 -2.39
CA SER A 65 -10.20 9.36 -3.75
C SER A 65 -9.25 8.30 -4.35
N PRO A 66 -9.33 8.02 -5.66
CA PRO A 66 -8.36 7.14 -6.33
C PRO A 66 -6.90 7.60 -6.16
N THR A 67 -6.69 8.92 -6.07
CA THR A 67 -5.37 9.52 -5.82
C THR A 67 -4.82 9.12 -4.46
N LEU A 68 -5.66 9.02 -3.43
CA LEU A 68 -5.21 8.54 -2.12
C LEU A 68 -4.78 7.08 -2.19
N ILE A 69 -5.59 6.22 -2.81
CA ILE A 69 -5.26 4.79 -2.96
C ILE A 69 -3.91 4.65 -3.67
N SER A 70 -3.69 5.41 -4.75
CA SER A 70 -2.40 5.44 -5.45
C SER A 70 -1.26 5.83 -4.51
N LYS A 71 -1.41 6.89 -3.71
CA LYS A 71 -0.38 7.33 -2.74
C LYS A 71 -0.06 6.25 -1.71
N VAL A 72 -1.08 5.58 -1.17
CA VAL A 72 -0.90 4.49 -0.19
C VAL A 72 -0.17 3.31 -0.84
N THR A 73 -0.56 2.92 -2.05
CA THR A 73 0.13 1.85 -2.79
C THR A 73 1.57 2.23 -3.17
N ASP A 74 1.83 3.51 -3.43
CA ASP A 74 3.16 4.02 -3.76
C ASP A 74 4.10 3.98 -2.54
N ALA A 75 3.58 4.10 -1.32
CA ALA A 75 4.38 4.02 -0.09
C ALA A 75 5.07 2.66 0.09
N VAL A 76 4.52 1.59 -0.49
CA VAL A 76 5.11 0.25 -0.43
C VAL A 76 6.31 0.10 -1.37
N LYS A 77 6.52 1.01 -2.33
CA LYS A 77 7.66 0.94 -3.25
C LYS A 77 9.00 0.97 -2.54
N GLU A 78 9.12 1.73 -1.45
CA GLU A 78 10.33 1.78 -0.64
C GLU A 78 10.59 0.44 0.05
N GLN A 79 9.56 -0.16 0.66
CA GLN A 79 9.66 -1.49 1.28
C GLN A 79 10.00 -2.59 0.26
N VAL A 80 9.49 -2.49 -0.97
CA VAL A 80 9.85 -3.40 -2.06
C VAL A 80 11.31 -3.26 -2.43
N ALA A 81 11.84 -2.03 -2.50
CA ALA A 81 13.24 -1.79 -2.79
C ALA A 81 14.14 -2.34 -1.66
N GLU A 82 13.77 -2.14 -0.40
CA GLU A 82 14.47 -2.72 0.75
C GLU A 82 14.45 -4.26 0.70
N TRP A 83 13.29 -4.86 0.44
CA TRP A 83 13.13 -6.31 0.31
C TRP A 83 13.96 -6.88 -0.84
N GLN A 84 14.06 -6.19 -1.97
CA GLN A 84 14.89 -6.61 -3.11
C GLN A 84 16.39 -6.56 -2.79
N ASN A 85 16.82 -5.66 -1.92
CA ASN A 85 18.21 -5.48 -1.52
C ASN A 85 18.58 -6.21 -0.22
N ARG A 86 17.66 -7.01 0.35
CA ARG A 86 17.91 -7.77 1.57
C ARG A 86 19.11 -8.70 1.40
N GLN A 87 19.87 -8.88 2.47
CA GLN A 87 20.95 -9.87 2.47
C GLN A 87 20.36 -11.28 2.33
N LEU A 88 20.97 -12.08 1.47
CA LEU A 88 20.61 -13.47 1.25
C LEU A 88 21.56 -14.38 2.02
N ASP A 89 21.11 -15.61 2.31
CA ASP A 89 21.96 -16.61 2.91
C ASP A 89 23.07 -17.05 1.96
N ALA A 90 24.18 -17.54 2.53
CA ALA A 90 25.33 -17.98 1.74
C ALA A 90 25.04 -19.24 0.90
N LEU A 91 24.01 -20.03 1.25
CA LEU A 91 23.71 -21.31 0.61
C LEU A 91 22.20 -21.55 0.49
N TYR A 92 21.76 -21.84 -0.73
CA TYR A 92 20.42 -22.36 -1.04
C TYR A 92 20.57 -23.71 -1.75
N PRO A 93 20.24 -24.85 -1.10
CA PRO A 93 20.40 -26.18 -1.72
C PRO A 93 19.63 -26.37 -3.03
N ILE A 94 18.47 -25.72 -3.17
CA ILE A 94 17.63 -25.79 -4.36
C ILE A 94 17.20 -24.37 -4.74
N VAL A 95 17.31 -24.03 -6.02
CA VAL A 95 16.80 -22.76 -6.56
C VAL A 95 15.95 -23.04 -7.79
N TYR A 96 14.70 -22.59 -7.76
CA TYR A 96 13.79 -22.58 -8.90
C TYR A 96 13.84 -21.21 -9.57
N MET A 97 13.83 -21.24 -10.90
CA MET A 97 13.70 -20.06 -11.74
C MET A 97 12.46 -20.21 -12.58
N ASP A 98 11.53 -19.27 -12.46
CA ASP A 98 10.32 -19.21 -13.27
C ASP A 98 10.25 -17.89 -14.05
N CYS A 99 9.45 -17.86 -15.11
CA CYS A 99 9.29 -16.72 -15.99
C CYS A 99 7.82 -16.53 -16.37
N ILE A 100 7.29 -15.35 -16.06
CA ILE A 100 5.92 -14.96 -16.44
C ILE A 100 6.00 -13.83 -17.45
N VAL A 101 5.31 -13.98 -18.58
CA VAL A 101 5.22 -12.93 -19.60
C VAL A 101 4.00 -12.07 -19.35
N VAL A 102 4.23 -10.79 -19.09
CA VAL A 102 3.18 -9.79 -18.83
C VAL A 102 3.18 -8.71 -19.90
N LYS A 103 1.98 -8.24 -20.27
CA LYS A 103 1.81 -7.11 -21.17
C LYS A 103 1.94 -5.81 -20.39
N VAL A 104 2.93 -5.01 -20.74
CA VAL A 104 3.18 -3.70 -20.11
C VAL A 104 3.20 -2.60 -21.15
N ARG A 105 2.74 -1.42 -20.77
CA ARG A 105 2.83 -0.23 -21.61
C ARG A 105 4.19 0.43 -21.37
N GLN A 106 5.03 0.51 -22.40
CA GLN A 106 6.31 1.20 -22.37
C GLN A 106 6.45 2.08 -23.60
N ASN A 107 6.85 3.35 -23.42
CA ASN A 107 7.06 4.31 -24.51
C ASN A 107 5.84 4.43 -25.45
N GLY A 108 4.63 4.40 -24.89
CA GLY A 108 3.37 4.55 -25.64
C GLY A 108 2.79 3.25 -26.21
N SER A 109 3.60 2.18 -26.34
CA SER A 109 3.19 0.90 -26.92
C SER A 109 3.04 -0.19 -25.86
N VAL A 110 2.13 -1.15 -26.09
CA VAL A 110 1.99 -2.35 -25.25
C VAL A 110 2.94 -3.42 -25.77
N ILE A 111 3.89 -3.83 -24.94
CA ILE A 111 4.88 -4.85 -25.25
C ILE A 111 4.79 -6.00 -24.25
N ASN A 112 5.18 -7.20 -24.69
CA ASN A 112 5.36 -8.34 -23.81
C ASN A 112 6.71 -8.21 -23.09
N LYS A 113 6.72 -8.27 -21.76
CA LYS A 113 7.94 -8.37 -20.96
C LYS A 113 7.94 -9.64 -20.15
N ALA A 114 9.11 -10.27 -20.08
CA ALA A 114 9.38 -11.37 -19.17
C ALA A 114 9.70 -10.83 -17.78
N VAL A 115 9.03 -11.37 -16.76
CA VAL A 115 9.33 -11.18 -15.34
C VAL A 115 9.88 -12.50 -14.83
N PHE A 116 11.13 -12.48 -14.36
CA PHE A 116 11.80 -13.65 -13.80
C PHE A 116 11.58 -13.70 -12.29
N LEU A 117 11.26 -14.88 -11.78
CA LEU A 117 11.09 -15.18 -10.36
C LEU A 117 12.15 -16.19 -9.94
N ALA A 118 12.89 -15.89 -8.89
CA ALA A 118 13.88 -16.79 -8.28
C ALA A 118 13.37 -17.22 -6.90
N LEU A 119 13.21 -18.53 -6.69
CA LEU A 119 12.76 -19.10 -5.42
C LEU A 119 13.83 -20.07 -4.89
N GLY A 120 14.52 -19.68 -3.82
CA GLY A 120 15.50 -20.51 -3.14
C GLY A 120 14.88 -21.22 -1.93
N ILE A 121 15.13 -22.53 -1.79
CA ILE A 121 14.88 -23.29 -0.57
C ILE A 121 16.16 -23.23 0.27
N ASN A 122 16.06 -22.88 1.55
CA ASN A 122 17.20 -22.79 2.45
C ASN A 122 17.50 -24.16 3.09
N THR A 123 18.43 -24.24 4.04
CA THR A 123 18.77 -25.49 4.71
C THR A 123 17.73 -25.97 5.72
N GLU A 124 16.75 -25.14 6.07
CA GLU A 124 15.67 -25.46 7.01
C GLU A 124 14.43 -26.05 6.31
N GLY A 125 14.35 -25.95 4.99
CA GLY A 125 13.25 -26.47 4.16
C GLY A 125 12.30 -25.38 3.72
#